data_AF-A0A1H6HPS8-F1
#
_entry.id   AF-A0A1H6HPS8-F1
#
_cell.length_a   1.000
_cell.length_b   1.000
_cell.length_c   1.000
_cell.angle_alpha   90.00
_cell.angle_beta   90.00
_cell.angle_gamma   90.00
#
_symmetry.space_group_name_H-M   'P 1'
#
loop_
_entity.id
_entity.type
_entity.pdbx_description
1 polymer ?
#
loop_
_entity_poly.entity_id
_entity_poly.type
_entity_poly.pdbx_seq_one_letter_code
_entity_poly.pdbx_strand_id
1 'polypeptide(L)'
;MALQPTDDVIRIRIDTTEAVAAFLRLLAEQAADGETREPANPAATAIWREIAPFRLVEYAYIDPSVGLIDGAFIGFPNGALYAVEEDIPDHAVTDLVGEGTPRAAALPALYVYVVLRQSTPTRAILSFLTQLSAHIGHSLLGVLPDENGRMVARIVDAEGTQAVAAEAERHLGRQEILERFAARFRRADGRAYAALTLSFARHVLEFADEAERDAFVMWSRHLCDWIFARGGNADALGFAEAFRPAEIAPTPDENIGALRIGIAMPPPDASLETKQATWAALLHAIARPEAKP
;
A
#
# COMPACT_ATOMS: atom_id res chain seq x y z
N MET A 1 8.69 -20.45 -30.53
CA MET A 1 9.07 -19.35 -29.61
C MET A 1 8.42 -19.65 -28.28
N ALA A 2 9.19 -19.77 -27.19
CA ALA A 2 8.61 -19.92 -25.87
C ALA A 2 7.85 -18.63 -25.51
N LEU A 3 6.62 -18.76 -25.01
CA LEU A 3 5.85 -17.62 -24.52
C LEU A 3 6.58 -17.05 -23.30
N GLN A 4 6.83 -15.74 -23.30
CA GLN A 4 7.40 -15.08 -22.15
C GLN A 4 6.40 -15.12 -20.99
N PRO A 5 6.82 -15.51 -19.76
CA PRO A 5 5.94 -15.46 -18.59
C PRO A 5 5.39 -14.05 -18.36
N THR A 6 4.13 -13.99 -17.93
CA THR A 6 3.44 -12.75 -17.58
C THR A 6 2.84 -12.87 -16.18
N ASP A 7 2.70 -11.75 -15.49
CA ASP A 7 2.05 -11.68 -14.17
C ASP A 7 1.23 -10.39 -14.07
N ASP A 8 0.15 -10.41 -13.30
CA ASP A 8 -0.68 -9.24 -12.99
C ASP A 8 -0.48 -8.75 -11.55
N VAL A 9 0.45 -9.35 -10.80
CA VAL A 9 0.85 -8.89 -9.46
C VAL A 9 2.37 -8.94 -9.32
N ILE A 10 2.98 -7.82 -8.96
CA ILE A 10 4.37 -7.76 -8.53
C ILE A 10 4.40 -8.04 -7.02
N ARG A 11 5.23 -8.98 -6.59
CA ARG A 11 5.35 -9.39 -5.19
C ARG A 11 6.76 -9.06 -4.71
N ILE A 12 6.87 -8.27 -3.65
CA ILE A 12 8.15 -7.93 -3.03
C ILE A 12 8.14 -8.51 -1.61
N ARG A 13 9.02 -9.45 -1.34
CA ARG A 13 9.18 -10.07 -0.02
C ARG A 13 10.04 -9.18 0.87
N ILE A 14 9.55 -8.91 2.06
CA ILE A 14 10.31 -8.29 3.16
C ILE A 14 10.62 -9.40 4.15
N ASP A 15 11.90 -9.75 4.26
CA ASP A 15 12.38 -10.71 5.26
C ASP A 15 12.46 -10.03 6.63
N THR A 16 11.40 -10.17 7.41
CA THR A 16 11.30 -9.54 8.74
C THR A 16 12.35 -10.07 9.71
N THR A 17 12.79 -11.32 9.55
CA THR A 17 13.85 -11.90 10.39
C THR A 17 15.18 -11.20 10.10
N GLU A 18 15.54 -11.09 8.82
CA GLU A 18 16.77 -10.43 8.40
C GLU A 18 16.75 -8.94 8.75
N ALA A 19 15.64 -8.25 8.51
CA ALA A 19 15.45 -6.84 8.82
C ALA A 19 15.64 -6.55 10.32
N VAL A 20 15.00 -7.33 11.19
CA VAL A 20 15.15 -7.20 12.64
C VAL A 20 16.59 -7.50 13.07
N ALA A 21 17.19 -8.56 12.55
CA ALA A 21 18.57 -8.92 12.87
C ALA A 21 19.60 -7.86 12.43
N ALA A 22 19.42 -7.28 11.24
CA ALA A 22 20.25 -6.20 10.73
C ALA A 22 20.13 -4.94 11.60
N PHE A 23 18.90 -4.57 11.98
CA PHE A 23 18.69 -3.39 12.82
C PHE A 23 19.24 -3.55 14.24
N LEU A 24 19.07 -4.72 14.85
CA LEU A 24 19.65 -5.00 16.18
C LEU A 24 21.18 -4.93 16.16
N ARG A 25 21.82 -5.34 15.06
CA ARG A 25 23.28 -5.22 14.89
C ARG A 25 23.72 -3.76 14.79
N LEU A 26 23.00 -2.96 14.00
CA LEU A 26 23.23 -1.52 13.90
C LEU A 26 23.10 -0.83 15.27
N LEU A 27 22.05 -1.16 16.04
CA LEU A 27 21.87 -0.60 17.39
C LEU A 27 23.01 -0.99 18.33
N ALA A 28 23.53 -2.22 18.23
CA ALA A 28 24.67 -2.67 19.03
C ALA A 28 25.96 -1.93 18.66
N GLU A 29 26.19 -1.67 17.38
CA GLU A 29 27.32 -0.87 16.89
C GLU A 29 27.22 0.57 17.41
N GLN A 30 26.05 1.22 17.26
CA GLN A 30 25.83 2.60 17.73
C GLN A 30 25.90 2.74 19.26
N ALA A 31 25.48 1.70 20.00
CA ALA A 31 25.63 1.67 21.46
C ALA A 31 27.10 1.54 21.89
N ALA A 32 27.92 0.81 21.14
CA ALA A 32 29.37 0.72 21.38
C ALA A 32 30.08 2.06 21.17
N ASP A 33 29.59 2.87 20.23
CA ASP A 33 30.08 4.23 19.96
C ASP A 33 29.51 5.29 20.93
N GLY A 34 28.63 4.89 21.86
CA GLY A 34 28.06 5.76 22.90
C GLY A 34 26.96 6.70 22.41
N GLU A 35 26.44 6.50 21.20
CA GLU A 35 25.62 7.49 20.51
C GLU A 35 24.11 7.37 20.74
N THR A 36 23.57 6.25 21.25
CA THR A 36 22.10 6.07 21.27
C THR A 36 21.53 5.24 22.41
N ARG A 37 20.30 5.58 22.80
CA ARG A 37 19.42 4.79 23.66
C ARG A 37 18.56 3.88 22.78
N GLU A 38 18.54 2.58 23.08
CA GLU A 38 17.73 1.58 22.37
C GLU A 38 16.23 2.01 22.36
N PRO A 39 15.52 1.92 21.21
CA PRO A 39 14.10 2.23 21.15
C PRO A 39 13.27 1.25 22.00
N ALA A 40 12.07 1.66 22.41
CA ALA A 40 11.22 0.85 23.29
C ALA A 40 10.81 -0.52 22.69
N ASN A 41 10.66 -0.61 21.36
CA ASN A 41 10.42 -1.86 20.65
C ASN A 41 11.27 -1.92 19.36
N PRO A 42 12.54 -2.35 19.45
CA PRO A 42 13.47 -2.35 18.32
C PRO A 42 13.01 -3.21 17.14
N ALA A 43 12.37 -4.34 17.41
CA ALA A 43 11.91 -5.23 16.35
C ALA A 43 10.74 -4.63 15.55
N ALA A 44 9.75 -4.03 16.22
CA ALA A 44 8.70 -3.29 15.53
C ALA A 44 9.28 -2.10 14.75
N THR A 45 10.24 -1.35 15.34
CA THR A 45 10.92 -0.27 14.64
C THR A 45 11.65 -0.75 13.38
N ALA A 46 12.31 -1.90 13.41
CA ALA A 46 12.95 -2.47 12.23
C ALA A 46 11.93 -2.73 11.11
N ILE A 47 10.80 -3.38 11.43
CA ILE A 47 9.76 -3.68 10.45
C ILE A 47 9.19 -2.38 9.86
N TRP A 48 8.90 -1.39 10.71
CA TRP A 48 8.43 -0.08 10.25
C TRP A 48 9.40 0.62 9.30
N ARG A 49 10.71 0.49 9.54
CA ARG A 49 11.74 1.01 8.63
C ARG A 49 11.71 0.34 7.26
N GLU A 50 11.47 -0.97 7.19
CA GLU A 50 11.41 -1.71 5.93
C GLU A 50 10.15 -1.40 5.11
N ILE A 51 9.01 -1.17 5.77
CA ILE A 51 7.77 -0.86 5.05
C ILE A 51 7.65 0.63 4.67
N ALA A 52 8.36 1.52 5.36
CA ALA A 52 8.28 2.97 5.17
C ALA A 52 8.52 3.44 3.72
N PRO A 53 9.52 2.93 2.97
CA PRO A 53 9.73 3.34 1.57
C PRO A 53 8.51 3.09 0.70
N PHE A 54 7.83 1.96 0.91
CA PHE A 54 6.66 1.58 0.11
C PHE A 54 5.41 2.42 0.43
N ARG A 55 5.34 3.04 1.61
CA ARG A 55 4.25 3.94 2.00
C ARG A 55 4.32 5.31 1.33
N LEU A 56 5.51 5.73 0.90
CA LEU A 56 5.79 7.08 0.40
C LEU A 56 6.01 7.11 -1.12
N VAL A 57 6.00 5.95 -1.76
CA VAL A 57 6.41 5.79 -3.16
C VAL A 57 5.20 5.47 -4.03
N GLU A 58 4.94 6.32 -5.02
CA GLU A 58 3.95 6.03 -6.04
C GLU A 58 4.61 5.24 -7.18
N TYR A 59 4.23 3.97 -7.28
CA TYR A 59 4.87 3.05 -8.22
C TYR A 59 4.72 3.45 -9.70
N ALA A 60 3.65 4.17 -10.06
CA ALA A 60 3.37 4.50 -11.46
C ALA A 60 4.39 5.45 -12.12
N TYR A 61 5.12 6.27 -11.35
CA TYR A 61 6.13 7.18 -11.91
C TYR A 61 7.51 6.54 -12.10
N ILE A 62 7.75 5.39 -11.47
CA ILE A 62 9.10 4.80 -11.34
C ILE A 62 9.56 4.21 -12.66
N ASP A 63 8.70 3.42 -13.30
CA ASP A 63 8.94 2.88 -14.64
C ASP A 63 7.58 2.67 -15.34
N PRO A 64 7.29 3.39 -16.44
CA PRO A 64 6.02 3.25 -17.14
C PRO A 64 5.86 1.91 -17.86
N SER A 65 6.93 1.09 -17.95
CA SER A 65 6.93 -0.18 -18.69
C SER A 65 6.05 -1.27 -18.06
N VAL A 66 5.74 -1.17 -16.77
CA VAL A 66 4.83 -2.12 -16.09
C VAL A 66 3.35 -1.84 -16.35
N GLY A 67 3.04 -0.66 -16.90
CA GLY A 67 1.68 -0.21 -17.16
C GLY A 67 0.99 0.36 -15.94
N LEU A 68 -0.34 0.44 -16.02
CA LEU A 68 -1.18 1.00 -14.94
C LEU A 68 -1.25 0.04 -13.74
N ILE A 69 -1.17 0.62 -12.55
CA ILE A 69 -1.20 -0.08 -11.26
C ILE A 69 -2.57 0.19 -10.64
N ASP A 70 -3.33 -0.86 -10.35
CA ASP A 70 -4.63 -0.75 -9.70
C ASP A 70 -4.49 -0.49 -8.20
N GLY A 71 -3.36 -0.83 -7.57
CA GLY A 71 -3.06 -0.49 -6.19
C GLY A 71 -1.85 -1.25 -5.64
N ALA A 72 -1.38 -0.84 -4.47
CA ALA A 72 -0.32 -1.54 -3.75
C ALA A 72 -0.72 -1.82 -2.30
N PHE A 73 -0.40 -3.02 -1.82
CA PHE A 73 -0.88 -3.54 -0.55
C PHE A 73 0.23 -4.23 0.23
N ILE A 74 0.25 -4.05 1.55
CA ILE A 74 1.11 -4.81 2.47
C ILE A 74 0.29 -5.95 3.05
N GLY A 75 0.73 -7.18 2.78
CA GLY A 75 0.14 -8.41 3.30
C GLY A 75 0.86 -8.91 4.53
N PHE A 76 0.07 -9.19 5.55
CA PHE A 76 0.49 -9.77 6.82
C PHE A 76 0.23 -11.28 6.84
N PRO A 77 0.99 -12.05 7.64
CA PRO A 77 0.88 -13.52 7.71
C PRO A 77 -0.48 -14.01 8.22
N ASN A 78 -1.18 -13.19 9.01
CA ASN A 78 -2.55 -13.46 9.47
C ASN A 78 -3.61 -13.28 8.35
N GLY A 79 -3.18 -12.95 7.12
CA GLY A 79 -4.03 -12.73 5.97
C GLY A 79 -4.57 -11.30 5.83
N ALA A 80 -4.26 -10.40 6.77
CA ALA A 80 -4.64 -8.99 6.67
C ALA A 80 -3.90 -8.29 5.52
N LEU A 81 -4.60 -7.39 4.84
CA LEU A 81 -4.05 -6.54 3.78
C LEU A 81 -4.35 -5.08 4.10
N TYR A 82 -3.34 -4.24 3.93
CA TYR A 82 -3.45 -2.79 4.08
C TYR A 82 -2.95 -2.14 2.80
N ALA A 83 -3.66 -1.16 2.25
CA ALA A 83 -3.10 -0.38 1.15
C ALA A 83 -1.86 0.39 1.65
N VAL A 84 -0.83 0.55 0.83
CA VAL A 84 0.42 1.22 1.23
C VAL A 84 0.22 2.68 1.67
N GLU A 85 -0.81 3.32 1.13
CA GLU A 85 -1.24 4.68 1.41
C GLU A 85 -2.03 4.82 2.73
N GLU A 86 -2.43 3.70 3.33
CA GLU A 86 -3.14 3.70 4.61
C GLU A 86 -2.17 3.63 5.80
N ASP A 87 -2.63 4.17 6.93
CA ASP A 87 -2.03 3.83 8.22
C ASP A 87 -2.34 2.38 8.57
N ILE A 88 -1.27 1.61 8.75
CA ILE A 88 -1.33 0.27 9.32
C ILE A 88 -1.44 0.44 10.84
N PRO A 89 -2.43 -0.19 11.51
CA PRO A 89 -2.53 -0.15 12.95
C PRO A 89 -1.28 -0.72 13.62
N ASP A 90 -0.80 -0.07 14.68
CA ASP A 90 0.40 -0.51 15.41
C ASP A 90 0.33 -1.98 15.82
N HIS A 91 -0.84 -2.45 16.25
CA HIS A 91 -1.04 -3.83 16.66
C HIS A 91 -0.71 -4.83 15.55
N ALA A 92 -0.96 -4.51 14.28
CA ALA A 92 -0.66 -5.42 13.16
C ALA A 92 0.84 -5.71 13.05
N VAL A 93 1.69 -4.74 13.38
CA VAL A 93 3.15 -4.91 13.38
C VAL A 93 3.64 -5.49 14.71
N THR A 94 3.06 -5.09 15.85
CA THR A 94 3.50 -5.64 17.15
C THR A 94 3.09 -7.10 17.32
N ASP A 95 1.93 -7.52 16.81
CA ASP A 95 1.46 -8.90 16.86
C ASP A 95 2.35 -9.83 16.03
N LEU A 96 3.00 -9.32 14.98
CA LEU A 96 3.97 -10.05 14.17
C LEU A 96 5.24 -10.36 14.96
N VAL A 97 5.61 -9.46 15.87
CA VAL A 97 6.80 -9.57 16.70
C VAL A 97 6.52 -10.42 17.94
N GLY A 98 5.27 -10.63 18.36
CA GLY A 98 4.86 -11.40 19.54
C GLY A 98 5.35 -10.81 20.87
N GLU A 99 4.57 -10.98 21.95
CA GLU A 99 5.04 -10.61 23.30
C GLU A 99 6.16 -11.57 23.73
N GLY A 100 7.38 -11.05 23.90
CA GLY A 100 8.50 -11.83 24.43
C GLY A 100 9.16 -12.78 23.43
N THR A 101 8.95 -12.60 22.12
CA THR A 101 9.64 -13.41 21.11
C THR A 101 11.16 -13.24 21.25
N PRO A 102 11.92 -14.35 21.39
CA PRO A 102 13.36 -14.27 21.49
C PRO A 102 13.93 -13.54 20.27
N ARG A 103 15.02 -12.77 20.47
CA ARG A 103 15.81 -12.07 19.43
C ARG A 103 16.25 -12.93 18.22
N ALA A 104 15.93 -14.23 18.19
CA ALA A 104 16.34 -15.21 17.19
C ALA A 104 15.22 -16.12 16.65
N ALA A 105 13.94 -15.86 16.97
CA ALA A 105 12.85 -16.63 16.35
C ALA A 105 12.68 -16.19 14.88
N ALA A 106 12.47 -17.16 13.98
CA ALA A 106 12.11 -16.87 12.59
C ALA A 106 10.77 -16.12 12.56
N LEU A 107 10.82 -14.83 12.23
CA LEU A 107 9.66 -13.99 12.01
C LEU A 107 9.10 -14.27 10.61
N PRO A 108 7.77 -14.32 10.47
CA PRO A 108 7.14 -14.52 9.17
C PRO A 108 7.35 -13.33 8.25
N ALA A 109 7.54 -13.58 6.95
CA ALA A 109 7.77 -12.53 5.97
C ALA A 109 6.54 -11.63 5.79
N LEU A 110 6.78 -10.39 5.37
CA LEU A 110 5.75 -9.51 4.84
C LEU A 110 5.86 -9.47 3.32
N TYR A 111 4.74 -9.21 2.64
CA TYR A 111 4.73 -9.05 1.19
C TYR A 111 4.12 -7.72 0.80
N VAL A 112 4.82 -6.97 -0.05
CA VAL A 112 4.23 -5.87 -0.80
C VAL A 112 3.70 -6.42 -2.12
N TYR A 113 2.41 -6.28 -2.34
CA TYR A 113 1.70 -6.66 -3.54
C TYR A 113 1.37 -5.42 -4.36
N VAL A 114 2.01 -5.24 -5.51
CA VAL A 114 1.64 -4.21 -6.49
C VAL A 114 0.77 -4.86 -7.55
N VAL A 115 -0.52 -4.54 -7.54
CA VAL A 115 -1.53 -5.12 -8.43
C VAL A 115 -1.56 -4.33 -9.73
N LEU A 116 -1.27 -5.00 -10.84
CA LEU A 116 -1.28 -4.42 -12.17
C LEU A 116 -2.68 -4.52 -12.76
N ARG A 117 -3.03 -3.54 -13.60
CA ARG A 117 -4.31 -3.53 -14.34
C ARG A 117 -4.44 -4.69 -15.31
N GLN A 118 -3.32 -5.09 -15.89
CA GLN A 118 -3.22 -6.12 -16.90
C GLN A 118 -1.96 -6.95 -16.66
N SER A 119 -1.95 -8.18 -17.17
CA SER A 119 -0.77 -9.02 -17.11
C SER A 119 0.38 -8.40 -17.91
N THR A 120 1.54 -8.32 -17.27
CA THR A 120 2.74 -7.68 -17.80
C THR A 120 3.85 -8.72 -17.92
N PRO A 121 4.68 -8.68 -18.98
CA PRO A 121 5.80 -9.60 -19.13
C PRO A 121 6.81 -9.48 -17.99
N THR A 122 7.31 -10.61 -17.47
CA THR A 122 8.25 -10.64 -16.33
C THR A 122 9.50 -9.76 -16.54
N ARG A 123 9.95 -9.55 -17.79
CA ARG A 123 11.09 -8.65 -18.08
C ARG A 123 10.80 -7.19 -17.71
N ALA A 124 9.58 -6.73 -17.94
CA ALA A 124 9.18 -5.35 -17.63
C ALA A 124 9.02 -5.21 -16.11
N ILE A 125 8.50 -6.23 -15.44
CA ILE A 125 8.45 -6.27 -13.97
C ILE A 125 9.87 -6.23 -13.38
N LEU A 126 10.82 -6.98 -13.95
CA LEU A 126 12.22 -6.93 -13.51
C LEU A 126 12.86 -5.55 -13.71
N SER A 127 12.65 -4.92 -14.87
CA SER A 127 13.10 -3.53 -15.13
C SER A 127 12.56 -2.57 -14.06
N PHE A 128 11.26 -2.65 -13.79
CA PHE A 128 10.63 -1.84 -12.76
C PHE A 128 11.21 -2.12 -11.37
N LEU A 129 11.47 -3.37 -11.00
CA LEU A 129 12.09 -3.70 -9.71
C LEU A 129 13.52 -3.15 -9.60
N THR A 130 14.29 -3.13 -10.68
CA THR A 130 15.62 -2.48 -10.71
C THR A 130 15.49 -0.97 -10.49
N GLN A 131 14.55 -0.29 -11.15
CA GLN A 131 14.32 1.14 -10.94
C GLN A 131 13.80 1.44 -9.55
N LEU A 132 12.88 0.62 -9.02
CA LEU A 132 12.36 0.74 -7.66
C LEU A 132 13.47 0.52 -6.63
N SER A 133 14.36 -0.47 -6.83
CA SER A 133 15.52 -0.70 -5.98
C SER A 133 16.47 0.50 -5.97
N ALA A 134 16.74 1.10 -7.15
CA ALA A 134 17.55 2.31 -7.25
C ALA A 134 16.89 3.52 -6.58
N HIS A 135 15.57 3.66 -6.71
CA HIS A 135 14.80 4.73 -6.08
C HIS A 135 14.79 4.64 -4.56
N ILE A 136 14.60 3.42 -4.03
CA ILE A 136 14.57 3.16 -2.58
C ILE A 136 15.99 3.18 -1.97
N GLY A 137 17.00 2.80 -2.76
CA GLY A 137 18.40 2.79 -2.33
C GLY A 137 18.86 1.48 -1.67
N HIS A 138 18.12 0.37 -1.83
CA HIS A 138 18.53 -0.97 -1.39
C HIS A 138 18.01 -2.07 -2.32
N SER A 139 18.61 -3.26 -2.22
CA SER A 139 18.16 -4.43 -2.99
C SER A 139 16.76 -4.87 -2.59
N LEU A 140 15.99 -5.38 -3.54
CA LEU A 140 14.64 -5.89 -3.38
C LEU A 140 14.59 -7.39 -3.62
N LEU A 141 13.73 -8.10 -2.90
CA LEU A 141 13.46 -9.51 -3.15
C LEU A 141 12.12 -9.67 -3.88
N GLY A 142 12.16 -9.67 -5.21
CA GLY A 142 10.98 -9.84 -6.05
C GLY A 142 10.60 -11.31 -6.23
N VAL A 143 9.31 -11.64 -6.14
CA VAL A 143 8.81 -13.01 -6.34
C VAL A 143 7.97 -13.07 -7.61
N LEU A 144 8.47 -13.78 -8.62
CA LEU A 144 7.98 -13.73 -9.99
C LEU A 144 7.87 -15.14 -10.59
N PRO A 145 6.95 -15.37 -11.55
CA PRO A 145 6.85 -16.65 -12.23
C PRO A 145 8.07 -16.91 -13.14
N ASP A 146 8.59 -18.13 -13.09
CA ASP A 146 9.58 -18.65 -14.03
C ASP A 146 8.93 -19.11 -15.36
N GLU A 147 9.73 -19.68 -16.26
CA GLU A 147 9.26 -20.21 -17.55
C GLU A 147 8.24 -21.36 -17.42
N ASN A 148 8.18 -22.00 -16.25
CA ASN A 148 7.24 -23.08 -15.94
C ASN A 148 6.04 -22.59 -15.12
N GLY A 149 5.91 -21.28 -14.88
CA GLY A 149 4.87 -20.68 -14.04
C GLY A 149 5.06 -20.92 -12.54
N ARG A 150 6.23 -21.38 -12.10
CA ARG A 150 6.58 -21.52 -10.68
C ARG A 150 7.06 -20.18 -10.14
N MET A 151 6.59 -19.81 -8.95
CA MET A 151 7.05 -18.59 -8.29
C MET A 151 8.47 -18.78 -7.78
N VAL A 152 9.36 -17.86 -8.15
CA VAL A 152 10.77 -17.85 -7.74
C VAL A 152 11.12 -16.49 -7.16
N ALA A 153 11.83 -16.50 -6.03
CA ALA A 153 12.36 -15.28 -5.44
C ALA A 153 13.67 -14.88 -6.14
N ARG A 154 13.79 -13.60 -6.49
CA ARG A 154 14.91 -12.98 -7.18
C ARG A 154 15.34 -11.73 -6.42
N ILE A 155 16.61 -11.70 -6.03
CA ILE A 155 17.23 -10.48 -5.49
C ILE A 155 17.53 -9.57 -6.67
N VAL A 156 17.00 -8.35 -6.64
CA VAL A 156 17.19 -7.31 -7.66
C VAL A 156 17.84 -6.10 -7.00
N ASP A 157 18.92 -5.60 -7.58
CA ASP A 157 19.58 -4.36 -7.15
C ASP A 157 19.59 -3.31 -8.27
N ALA A 158 20.15 -2.13 -7.98
CA ALA A 158 20.29 -1.02 -8.92
C ALA A 158 21.20 -1.35 -10.12
N GLU A 159 22.05 -2.37 -10.03
CA GLU A 159 22.93 -2.84 -11.10
C GLU A 159 22.22 -3.88 -12.00
N GLY A 160 21.02 -4.31 -11.62
CA GLY A 160 20.24 -5.32 -12.34
C GLY A 160 20.69 -6.76 -12.06
N THR A 161 21.47 -6.98 -11.00
CA THR A 161 21.85 -8.32 -10.53
C THR A 161 20.60 -9.12 -10.16
N GLN A 162 20.55 -10.41 -10.53
CA GLN A 162 19.38 -11.28 -10.34
C GLN A 162 19.78 -12.63 -9.72
N ALA A 163 20.12 -12.64 -8.43
CA ALA A 163 20.36 -13.89 -7.72
C ALA A 163 19.04 -14.58 -7.36
N VAL A 164 19.00 -15.91 -7.35
CA VAL A 164 17.80 -16.69 -7.00
C VAL A 164 17.84 -17.08 -5.52
N ALA A 165 16.71 -16.90 -4.84
CA ALA A 165 16.49 -17.34 -3.46
C ALA A 165 15.36 -18.39 -3.40
N ALA A 166 15.36 -19.20 -2.33
CA ALA A 166 14.28 -20.16 -2.10
C ALA A 166 12.99 -19.43 -1.69
N GLU A 167 11.85 -19.91 -2.19
CA GLU A 167 10.52 -19.42 -1.85
C GLU A 167 9.63 -20.62 -1.52
N ALA A 168 8.94 -20.56 -0.39
CA ALA A 168 8.15 -21.65 0.16
C ALA A 168 6.68 -21.27 0.38
N GLU A 169 6.35 -19.98 0.28
CA GLU A 169 5.02 -19.49 0.61
C GLU A 169 4.06 -19.50 -0.58
N ARG A 170 2.77 -19.67 -0.28
CA ARG A 170 1.72 -19.53 -1.28
C ARG A 170 1.42 -18.05 -1.46
N HIS A 171 1.59 -17.56 -2.69
CA HIS A 171 1.34 -16.16 -2.99
C HIS A 171 -0.09 -15.89 -3.44
N LEU A 172 -0.60 -14.72 -3.07
CA LEU A 172 -1.91 -14.25 -3.47
C LEU A 172 -1.90 -13.81 -4.95
N GLY A 173 -2.97 -14.15 -5.67
CA GLY A 173 -3.25 -13.61 -7.00
C GLY A 173 -4.01 -12.28 -6.93
N ARG A 174 -4.13 -11.57 -8.07
CA ARG A 174 -4.83 -10.28 -8.16
C ARG A 174 -6.24 -10.32 -7.56
N GLN A 175 -7.04 -11.30 -7.98
CA GLN A 175 -8.42 -11.45 -7.50
C GLN A 175 -8.48 -11.65 -5.98
N GLU A 176 -7.62 -12.52 -5.44
CA GLU A 176 -7.59 -12.82 -4.01
C GLU A 176 -7.17 -11.60 -3.17
N ILE A 177 -6.23 -10.80 -3.66
CA ILE A 177 -5.81 -9.55 -3.01
C ILE A 177 -6.98 -8.56 -2.98
N LEU A 178 -7.64 -8.34 -4.12
CA LEU A 178 -8.74 -7.39 -4.24
C LEU A 178 -9.94 -7.83 -3.38
N GLU A 179 -10.29 -9.12 -3.37
CA GLU A 179 -11.39 -9.67 -2.55
C GLU A 179 -11.11 -9.54 -1.05
N ARG A 180 -9.90 -9.87 -0.60
CA ARG A 180 -9.52 -9.75 0.81
C ARG A 180 -9.48 -8.30 1.27
N PHE A 181 -8.94 -7.40 0.43
CA PHE A 181 -8.96 -5.97 0.69
C PHE A 181 -10.40 -5.44 0.77
N ALA A 182 -11.25 -5.79 -0.21
CA ALA A 182 -12.67 -5.45 -0.22
C ALA A 182 -13.40 -5.96 1.05
N ALA A 183 -13.12 -7.19 1.48
CA ALA A 183 -13.78 -7.80 2.63
C ALA A 183 -13.53 -7.03 3.94
N ARG A 184 -12.35 -6.40 4.09
CA ARG A 184 -11.98 -5.59 5.27
C ARG A 184 -12.90 -4.40 5.48
N PHE A 185 -13.47 -3.86 4.41
CA PHE A 185 -14.36 -2.69 4.49
C PHE A 185 -15.84 -3.03 4.43
N ARG A 186 -16.21 -4.28 4.77
CA ARG A 186 -17.61 -4.70 4.85
C ARG A 186 -18.11 -4.73 6.27
N ARG A 187 -19.32 -4.26 6.45
CA ARG A 187 -20.04 -4.35 7.71
C ARG A 187 -20.86 -5.63 7.77
N ALA A 188 -21.18 -6.07 8.99
CA ALA A 188 -22.03 -7.24 9.21
C ALA A 188 -23.45 -7.08 8.64
N ASP A 189 -23.95 -5.84 8.51
CA ASP A 189 -25.28 -5.54 7.94
C ASP A 189 -25.27 -5.32 6.41
N GLY A 190 -24.15 -5.59 5.73
CA GLY A 190 -24.03 -5.53 4.27
C GLY A 190 -23.58 -4.18 3.71
N ARG A 191 -23.46 -3.14 4.54
CA ARG A 191 -22.89 -1.86 4.10
C ARG A 191 -21.39 -1.95 3.84
N ALA A 192 -20.92 -1.12 2.91
CA ALA A 192 -19.51 -1.06 2.52
C ALA A 192 -18.91 0.31 2.86
N TYR A 193 -17.62 0.32 3.20
CA TYR A 193 -16.88 1.52 3.59
C TYR A 193 -15.67 1.78 2.72
N ALA A 194 -15.22 3.02 2.60
CA ALA A 194 -13.88 3.32 2.07
C ALA A 194 -13.20 4.40 2.91
N ALA A 195 -11.88 4.39 2.92
CA ALA A 195 -11.08 5.49 3.47
C ALA A 195 -10.74 6.47 2.35
N LEU A 196 -10.88 7.77 2.64
CA LEU A 196 -10.35 8.85 1.81
C LEU A 196 -9.35 9.65 2.65
N THR A 197 -8.15 9.86 2.12
CA THR A 197 -7.09 10.63 2.78
C THR A 197 -6.94 11.99 2.08
N LEU A 198 -7.01 13.07 2.86
CA LEU A 198 -6.83 14.45 2.43
C LEU A 198 -5.66 15.07 3.18
N SER A 199 -4.50 15.20 2.53
CA SER A 199 -3.22 15.59 3.13
C SER A 199 -2.83 14.69 4.30
N PHE A 200 -3.48 14.86 5.45
CA PHE A 200 -3.28 14.16 6.70
C PHE A 200 -4.62 13.74 7.36
N ALA A 201 -5.75 14.37 6.99
CA ALA A 201 -7.06 14.00 7.53
C ALA A 201 -7.61 12.77 6.81
N ARG A 202 -8.12 11.79 7.56
CA ARG A 202 -8.72 10.58 7.02
C ARG A 202 -10.23 10.59 7.27
N HIS A 203 -11.01 10.31 6.25
CA HIS A 203 -12.47 10.21 6.31
C HIS A 203 -12.90 8.78 5.98
N VAL A 204 -13.86 8.26 6.76
CA VAL A 204 -14.54 7.00 6.46
C VAL A 204 -15.86 7.33 5.76
N LEU A 205 -16.00 6.80 4.55
CA LEU A 205 -17.16 7.00 3.70
C LEU A 205 -18.03 5.74 3.71
N GLU A 206 -19.34 5.93 3.85
CA GLU A 206 -20.32 4.83 3.80
C GLU A 206 -21.01 4.77 2.43
N PHE A 207 -21.12 3.55 1.89
CA PHE A 207 -21.72 3.25 0.59
C PHE A 207 -22.89 2.29 0.74
N ALA A 208 -23.82 2.31 -0.23
CA ALA A 208 -24.98 1.43 -0.21
C ALA A 208 -24.59 -0.04 -0.43
N ASP A 209 -23.57 -0.29 -1.26
CA ASP A 209 -23.08 -1.62 -1.59
C ASP A 209 -21.57 -1.62 -1.96
N GLU A 210 -21.03 -2.82 -2.20
CA GLU A 210 -19.63 -3.03 -2.58
C GLU A 210 -19.28 -2.41 -3.94
N ALA A 211 -20.23 -2.38 -4.88
CA ALA A 211 -19.98 -1.87 -6.23
C ALA A 211 -19.78 -0.36 -6.22
N GLU A 212 -20.58 0.38 -5.46
CA GLU A 212 -20.40 1.83 -5.24
C GLU A 212 -19.07 2.15 -4.57
N ARG A 213 -18.70 1.38 -3.53
CA ARG A 213 -17.41 1.52 -2.84
C ARG A 213 -16.25 1.27 -3.79
N ASP A 214 -16.28 0.16 -4.55
CA ASP A 214 -15.18 -0.22 -5.44
C ASP A 214 -15.02 0.77 -6.59
N ALA A 215 -16.14 1.29 -7.12
CA ALA A 215 -16.12 2.38 -8.08
C ALA A 215 -15.48 3.64 -7.49
N PHE A 216 -15.79 3.99 -6.24
CA PHE A 216 -15.15 5.10 -5.54
C PHE A 216 -13.65 4.90 -5.37
N VAL A 217 -13.20 3.73 -4.87
CA VAL A 217 -11.78 3.42 -4.67
C VAL A 217 -11.01 3.47 -6.00
N MET A 218 -11.58 2.91 -7.07
CA MET A 218 -10.99 2.99 -8.41
C MET A 218 -10.91 4.43 -8.91
N TRP A 219 -11.98 5.21 -8.74
CA TRP A 219 -12.01 6.61 -9.16
C TRP A 219 -11.02 7.46 -8.36
N SER A 220 -10.93 7.28 -7.05
CA SER A 220 -10.02 8.07 -6.19
C SER A 220 -8.56 7.80 -6.54
N ARG A 221 -8.20 6.55 -6.83
CA ARG A 221 -6.87 6.21 -7.36
C ARG A 221 -6.57 6.91 -8.68
N HIS A 222 -7.52 6.88 -9.61
CA HIS A 222 -7.40 7.59 -10.88
C HIS A 222 -7.32 9.11 -10.74
N LEU A 223 -7.98 9.67 -9.73
CA LEU A 223 -7.86 11.08 -9.40
C LEU A 223 -6.47 11.39 -8.86
N CYS A 224 -5.92 10.56 -7.95
CA CYS A 224 -4.55 10.70 -7.45
C CYS A 224 -3.52 10.65 -8.59
N ASP A 225 -3.58 9.62 -9.45
CA ASP A 225 -2.70 9.52 -10.63
C ASP A 225 -2.75 10.78 -11.50
N TRP A 226 -3.95 11.31 -11.71
CA TRP A 226 -4.16 12.54 -12.47
C TRP A 226 -3.56 13.77 -11.78
N ILE A 227 -3.72 13.90 -10.46
CA ILE A 227 -3.15 14.98 -9.65
C ILE A 227 -1.62 14.98 -9.77
N PHE A 228 -0.99 13.82 -9.59
CA PHE A 228 0.46 13.70 -9.60
C PHE A 228 1.05 13.89 -10.99
N ALA A 229 0.40 13.35 -12.04
CA ALA A 229 0.82 13.55 -13.42
C ALA A 229 0.80 15.02 -13.88
N ARG A 230 0.09 15.90 -13.17
CA ARG A 230 -0.06 17.33 -13.52
C ARG A 230 0.65 18.29 -12.58
N GLY A 231 1.57 17.80 -11.77
CA GLY A 231 2.45 18.64 -10.97
C GLY A 231 1.80 19.21 -9.71
N GLY A 232 0.85 18.49 -9.11
CA GLY A 232 0.56 18.53 -7.67
C GLY A 232 0.37 19.91 -7.04
N ASN A 233 -0.19 20.89 -7.76
CA ASN A 233 -0.45 22.20 -7.15
C ASN A 233 -1.61 22.04 -6.15
N ALA A 234 -1.26 21.86 -4.88
CA ALA A 234 -2.19 21.61 -3.79
C ALA A 234 -3.27 22.71 -3.67
N ASP A 235 -2.93 23.95 -4.01
CA ASP A 235 -3.87 25.09 -3.99
C ASP A 235 -4.90 24.98 -5.12
N ALA A 236 -4.47 24.55 -6.32
CA ALA A 236 -5.37 24.32 -7.46
C ALA A 236 -6.30 23.11 -7.27
N LEU A 237 -5.97 22.26 -6.29
CA LEU A 237 -6.72 21.07 -5.91
C LEU A 237 -7.58 21.30 -4.66
N GLY A 238 -7.63 22.52 -4.12
CA GLY A 238 -8.47 22.88 -2.98
C GLY A 238 -7.97 22.36 -1.63
N PHE A 239 -6.70 21.93 -1.52
CA PHE A 239 -6.13 21.45 -0.25
C PHE A 239 -5.73 22.57 0.73
N ALA A 240 -5.75 23.83 0.29
CA ALA A 240 -5.31 24.98 1.08
C ALA A 240 -6.20 25.31 2.31
N GLU A 241 -7.36 24.68 2.48
CA GLU A 241 -8.29 25.01 3.58
C GLU A 241 -8.76 23.81 4.43
N ALA A 242 -8.44 22.56 4.06
CA ALA A 242 -8.86 21.37 4.79
C ALA A 242 -7.89 21.02 5.94
N PHE A 243 -7.56 22.01 6.79
CA PHE A 243 -6.62 21.80 7.89
C PHE A 243 -7.30 21.22 9.14
N ARG A 244 -7.08 19.93 9.37
CA ARG A 244 -6.88 19.38 10.72
C ARG A 244 -5.65 18.47 10.72
N PRO A 245 -4.92 18.37 11.85
CA PRO A 245 -3.88 17.35 12.01
C PRO A 245 -4.45 15.96 11.68
N ALA A 246 -3.59 15.03 11.23
CA ALA A 246 -3.96 13.62 11.07
C ALA A 246 -4.52 13.06 12.37
N GLU A 247 -5.84 13.02 12.48
CA GLU A 247 -6.50 12.11 13.40
C GLU A 247 -6.61 10.78 12.67
N ILE A 248 -6.14 9.71 13.32
CA ILE A 248 -6.33 8.34 12.87
C ILE A 248 -7.84 8.18 12.65
N ALA A 249 -8.29 8.03 11.40
CA ALA A 249 -9.69 7.66 11.22
C ALA A 249 -9.84 6.29 11.85
N PRO A 250 -10.68 6.15 12.89
CA PRO A 250 -10.78 4.87 13.53
C PRO A 250 -11.48 3.92 12.57
N THR A 251 -11.19 2.62 12.69
CA THR A 251 -12.04 1.60 12.06
C THR A 251 -13.49 1.91 12.40
N PRO A 252 -14.44 1.93 11.45
CA PRO A 252 -15.82 2.26 11.74
C PRO A 252 -16.37 1.33 12.84
N ASP A 253 -16.41 1.87 14.04
CA ASP A 253 -17.18 1.42 15.19
C ASP A 253 -18.63 1.89 14.98
N GLU A 254 -19.59 1.16 15.54
CA GLU A 254 -21.00 1.55 15.64
C GLU A 254 -21.19 3.01 16.15
N ASN A 255 -20.22 3.57 16.87
CA ASN A 255 -20.24 4.92 17.43
C ASN A 255 -19.59 6.01 16.57
N ILE A 256 -18.91 5.68 15.46
CA ILE A 256 -18.26 6.67 14.58
C ILE A 256 -19.21 7.05 13.44
N GLY A 257 -19.47 8.34 13.29
CA GLY A 257 -20.27 8.85 12.19
C GLY A 257 -19.51 8.75 10.86
N ALA A 258 -19.74 7.68 10.10
CA ALA A 258 -19.32 7.62 8.70
C ALA A 258 -20.08 8.68 7.88
N LEU A 259 -19.39 9.33 6.95
CA LEU A 259 -20.02 10.31 6.07
C LEU A 259 -20.61 9.58 4.86
N ARG A 260 -21.92 9.72 4.66
CA ARG A 260 -22.56 9.27 3.42
C ARG A 260 -22.44 10.37 2.38
N ILE A 261 -21.79 10.06 1.27
CA ILE A 261 -21.60 11.02 0.18
C ILE A 261 -22.57 10.68 -0.94
N GLY A 262 -23.61 11.50 -1.11
CA GLY A 262 -24.62 11.34 -2.17
C GLY A 262 -24.15 11.76 -3.56
N ILE A 263 -22.85 11.64 -3.86
CA ILE A 263 -22.23 12.11 -5.11
C ILE A 263 -21.97 10.89 -6.00
N ALA A 264 -22.46 10.92 -7.23
CA ALA A 264 -22.17 9.88 -8.22
C ALA A 264 -20.73 10.02 -8.74
N MET A 265 -19.97 8.93 -8.72
CA MET A 265 -18.58 8.92 -9.20
C MET A 265 -18.56 8.85 -10.74
N PRO A 266 -17.87 9.78 -11.43
CA PRO A 266 -17.74 9.73 -12.87
C PRO A 266 -16.80 8.58 -13.28
N PRO A 267 -16.90 8.08 -14.53
CA PRO A 267 -16.04 6.99 -14.99
C PRO A 267 -14.56 7.44 -15.09
N PRO A 268 -13.60 6.51 -15.05
CA PRO A 268 -12.16 6.82 -15.10
C PRO A 268 -11.71 7.68 -16.29
N ASP A 269 -12.40 7.58 -17.42
CA ASP A 269 -12.14 8.28 -18.68
C ASP A 269 -12.90 9.63 -18.80
N ALA A 270 -13.60 10.06 -17.74
CA ALA A 270 -14.29 11.33 -17.71
C ALA A 270 -13.36 12.53 -17.97
N SER A 271 -13.94 13.61 -18.50
CA SER A 271 -13.22 14.84 -18.79
C SER A 271 -12.59 15.45 -17.51
N LEU A 272 -11.57 16.27 -17.73
CA LEU A 272 -10.88 17.00 -16.67
C LEU A 272 -11.86 17.82 -15.81
N GLU A 273 -12.74 18.55 -16.46
CA GLU A 273 -13.73 19.41 -15.83
C GLU A 273 -14.67 18.59 -14.94
N THR A 274 -15.12 17.42 -15.41
CA THR A 274 -15.97 16.51 -14.63
C THR A 274 -15.26 15.97 -13.39
N LYS A 275 -13.98 15.58 -13.53
CA LYS A 275 -13.17 15.10 -12.38
C LYS A 275 -12.98 16.21 -11.34
N GLN A 276 -12.65 17.43 -11.79
CA GLN A 276 -12.49 18.59 -10.92
C GLN A 276 -13.80 18.99 -10.22
N ALA A 277 -14.92 19.00 -10.95
CA ALA A 277 -16.23 19.33 -10.39
C ALA A 277 -16.67 18.30 -9.33
N THR A 278 -16.48 17.00 -9.62
CA THR A 278 -16.78 15.92 -8.66
C THR A 278 -15.90 16.04 -7.41
N TRP A 279 -14.61 16.29 -7.60
CA TRP A 279 -13.67 16.50 -6.51
C TRP A 279 -14.05 17.70 -5.63
N ALA A 280 -14.39 18.84 -6.25
CA ALA A 280 -14.84 20.02 -5.51
C ALA A 280 -16.13 19.75 -4.72
N ALA A 281 -17.08 18.99 -5.28
CA ALA A 281 -18.29 18.59 -4.58
C ALA A 281 -17.99 17.66 -3.39
N LEU A 282 -17.04 16.74 -3.53
CA LEU A 282 -16.59 15.85 -2.47
C LEU A 282 -15.95 16.62 -1.30
N LEU A 283 -15.02 17.51 -1.61
CA LEU A 283 -14.41 18.41 -0.62
C LEU A 283 -15.48 19.25 0.08
N HIS A 284 -16.46 19.75 -0.67
CA HIS A 284 -17.56 20.50 -0.08
C HIS A 284 -18.37 19.68 0.93
N ALA A 285 -18.76 18.46 0.58
CA ALA A 285 -19.53 17.56 1.44
C ALA A 285 -18.77 17.17 2.71
N ILE A 286 -17.44 17.04 2.62
CA ILE A 286 -16.58 16.73 3.75
C ILE A 286 -16.41 17.95 4.68
N ALA A 287 -16.23 19.15 4.11
CA ALA A 287 -16.02 20.38 4.87
C ALA A 287 -17.29 20.90 5.58
N ARG A 288 -18.48 20.55 5.08
CA ARG A 288 -19.75 20.81 5.76
C ARG A 288 -20.28 19.50 6.36
N PRO A 289 -19.92 19.15 7.62
CA PRO A 289 -20.74 18.20 8.35
C PRO A 289 -22.08 18.90 8.55
N GLU A 290 -23.06 18.63 7.69
CA GLU A 290 -24.42 19.10 7.94
C GLU A 290 -24.79 18.68 9.35
N ALA A 291 -25.18 19.66 10.15
CA ALA A 291 -25.69 19.48 11.49
C ALA A 291 -26.74 18.36 11.42
N LYS A 292 -26.49 17.29 12.18
CA LYS A 292 -27.47 16.20 12.36
C LYS A 292 -28.86 16.81 12.56
N PRO A 293 -29.92 16.34 11.87
CA PRO A 293 -31.26 16.60 12.33
C PRO A 293 -31.46 16.08 13.76
#